data_AF-A0A133U3V2-F1
#
_entry.id   AF-A0A133U3V2-F1
#
_cell.length_a   1.000
_cell.length_b   1.000
_cell.length_c   1.000
_cell.angle_alpha   90.00
_cell.angle_beta   90.00
_cell.angle_gamma   90.00
#
_symmetry.space_group_name_H-M   'P 1'
#
loop_
_entity.id
_entity.type
_entity.pdbx_description
1 polymer ?
#
loop_
_entity_poly.entity_id
_entity_poly.type
_entity_poly.pdbx_seq_one_letter_code
_entity_poly.pdbx_strand_id
1 'polypeptide(L)'
;MDGVSAESRSKPSPDVILRRLYEVDEESARRELEEFNEWILDELYSSKDLMIAIDFTVIPYYGEENPALVSDSRLPGTNLGIKFAVLSVVEEGKTFTLKTRQVYPIESEVSVLGEMLDYAESLLDPTKVLLDRGFYSVKMIKELKSRSMGFIMPAKKTNLVKKACKKFKKGEAPSELDYTVSGSKGEENVRLLLTEKETKNGTEIHPFITNLDITPKEASENYSWRWRIETNIREFEKFKPQTTSQSMELRRLYFLFSVTLYNLWILTRNGSEHPRAREFKKWLEFELLALKVLEEYRDKVPPPPTFA
;
A
#
# COMPACT_ATOMS: atom_id res chain seq x y z
N MET A 1 3.31 -43.76 -29.21
CA MET A 1 2.13 -43.78 -28.33
C MET A 1 2.61 -43.26 -26.99
N ASP A 2 2.76 -41.95 -26.88
CA ASP A 2 3.21 -41.31 -25.66
C ASP A 2 1.96 -40.81 -24.94
N GLY A 3 1.63 -41.48 -23.86
CA GLY A 3 0.52 -41.15 -22.99
C GLY A 3 0.78 -39.80 -22.35
N VAL A 4 0.20 -38.75 -22.92
CA VAL A 4 -0.07 -37.50 -22.21
C VAL A 4 -0.91 -37.88 -21.00
N SER A 5 -0.27 -37.87 -19.82
CA SER A 5 -0.92 -38.13 -18.54
C SER A 5 -2.23 -37.35 -18.45
N ALA A 6 -3.28 -38.03 -18.02
CA ALA A 6 -4.60 -37.47 -17.77
C ALA A 6 -4.58 -36.30 -16.74
N GLU A 7 -3.46 -36.08 -16.06
CA GLU A 7 -3.22 -34.92 -15.19
C GLU A 7 -3.15 -33.58 -15.93
N SER A 8 -2.95 -33.56 -17.25
CA SER A 8 -3.03 -32.33 -18.04
C SER A 8 -4.44 -31.73 -18.14
N ARG A 9 -5.48 -32.48 -17.75
CA ARG A 9 -6.90 -32.11 -17.93
C ARG A 9 -7.60 -31.63 -16.66
N SER A 10 -7.06 -31.87 -15.46
CA SER A 10 -7.66 -31.39 -14.21
C SER A 10 -7.03 -30.06 -13.79
N LYS A 11 -7.80 -29.19 -13.12
CA LYS A 11 -7.20 -28.05 -12.41
C LYS A 11 -6.15 -28.63 -11.44
N PRO A 12 -4.90 -28.11 -11.44
CA PRO A 12 -3.87 -28.64 -10.56
C PRO A 12 -4.37 -28.62 -9.11
N SER A 13 -4.06 -29.67 -8.34
CA SER A 13 -4.46 -29.71 -6.94
C SER A 13 -3.79 -28.56 -6.18
N PRO A 14 -4.36 -28.11 -5.05
CA PRO A 14 -3.72 -27.10 -4.20
C PRO A 14 -2.27 -27.45 -3.84
N ASP A 15 -1.96 -28.74 -3.64
CA ASP A 15 -0.61 -29.22 -3.33
C ASP A 15 0.36 -29.05 -4.51
N VAL A 16 -0.12 -29.28 -5.74
CA VAL A 16 0.69 -29.07 -6.96
C VAL A 16 0.96 -27.57 -7.16
N ILE A 17 -0.05 -26.71 -6.93
CA ILE A 17 0.13 -25.26 -6.99
C ILE A 17 1.15 -24.82 -5.93
N LEU A 18 0.99 -25.28 -4.69
CA LEU A 18 1.89 -24.96 -3.60
C LEU A 18 3.33 -25.37 -3.92
N ARG A 19 3.54 -26.60 -4.40
CA ARG A 19 4.87 -27.10 -4.80
C ARG A 19 5.51 -26.23 -5.87
N ARG A 20 4.75 -25.83 -6.90
CA ARG A 20 5.26 -24.93 -7.95
C ARG A 20 5.59 -23.54 -7.43
N LEU A 21 4.81 -23.02 -6.48
CA LEU A 21 5.10 -21.71 -5.87
C LEU A 21 6.40 -21.72 -5.06
N TYR A 22 6.83 -22.86 -4.53
CA TYR A 22 8.15 -23.01 -3.90
C TYR A 22 9.32 -22.96 -4.90
N GLU A 23 9.05 -23.17 -6.19
CA GLU A 23 10.06 -23.12 -7.25
C GLU A 23 10.18 -21.72 -7.86
N VAL A 24 9.30 -20.78 -7.47
CA VAL A 24 9.32 -19.39 -7.96
C VAL A 24 10.46 -18.63 -7.28
N ASP A 25 11.34 -18.06 -8.09
CA ASP A 25 12.35 -17.12 -7.63
C ASP A 25 11.69 -15.81 -7.16
N GLU A 26 11.83 -15.50 -5.88
CA GLU A 26 11.14 -14.36 -5.27
C GLU A 26 11.63 -13.02 -5.84
N GLU A 27 12.92 -12.88 -6.11
CA GLU A 27 13.48 -11.64 -6.64
C GLU A 27 12.96 -11.34 -8.05
N SER A 28 12.95 -12.35 -8.92
CA SER A 28 12.41 -12.23 -10.27
C SER A 28 10.91 -11.95 -10.24
N ALA A 29 10.14 -12.66 -9.42
CA ALA A 29 8.71 -12.40 -9.25
C ALA A 29 8.43 -10.98 -8.77
N ARG A 30 9.21 -10.48 -7.79
CA ARG A 30 9.07 -9.10 -7.32
C ARG A 30 9.37 -8.10 -8.43
N ARG A 31 10.43 -8.31 -9.23
CA ARG A 31 10.78 -7.42 -10.35
C ARG A 31 9.67 -7.38 -11.41
N GLU A 32 9.17 -8.54 -11.83
CA GLU A 32 8.07 -8.61 -12.80
C GLU A 32 6.80 -7.89 -12.32
N LEU A 33 6.50 -8.00 -11.02
CA LEU A 33 5.35 -7.31 -10.42
C LEU A 33 5.57 -5.80 -10.29
N GLU A 34 6.80 -5.35 -10.03
CA GLU A 34 7.16 -3.93 -10.03
C GLU A 34 7.02 -3.34 -11.45
N GLU A 35 7.57 -4.00 -12.47
CA GLU A 35 7.43 -3.60 -13.89
C GLU A 35 5.95 -3.57 -14.32
N PHE A 36 5.16 -4.56 -13.90
CA PHE A 36 3.72 -4.59 -14.18
C PHE A 36 2.98 -3.44 -13.50
N ASN A 37 3.37 -3.07 -12.28
CA ASN A 37 2.77 -1.94 -11.59
C ASN A 37 3.12 -0.60 -12.25
N GLU A 38 4.35 -0.43 -12.72
CA GLU A 38 4.76 0.75 -13.50
C GLU A 38 3.91 0.87 -14.78
N TRP A 39 3.68 -0.24 -15.49
CA TRP A 39 2.78 -0.25 -16.64
C TRP A 39 1.33 0.13 -16.29
N ILE A 40 0.77 -0.38 -15.19
CA ILE A 40 -0.59 0.01 -14.76
C ILE A 40 -0.65 1.49 -14.39
N LEU A 41 0.40 2.02 -13.75
CA LEU A 41 0.50 3.43 -13.38
C LEU A 41 0.34 4.31 -14.63
N ASP A 42 1.07 4.00 -15.69
CA ASP A 42 1.01 4.72 -16.98
C ASP A 42 -0.39 4.68 -17.62
N GLU A 43 -1.10 3.56 -17.50
CA GLU A 43 -2.45 3.40 -18.05
C GLU A 43 -3.52 4.14 -17.23
N LEU A 44 -3.36 4.18 -15.90
CA LEU A 44 -4.38 4.72 -15.00
C LEU A 44 -4.28 6.22 -14.74
N TYR A 45 -3.07 6.76 -14.78
CA TYR A 45 -2.79 8.09 -14.26
C TYR A 45 -2.05 8.92 -15.31
N SER A 46 -2.68 10.00 -15.75
CA SER A 46 -2.06 10.99 -16.66
C SER A 46 -1.95 12.38 -16.02
N SER A 47 -2.34 12.51 -14.75
CA SER A 47 -2.40 13.79 -14.04
C SER A 47 -1.04 14.20 -13.49
N LYS A 48 -0.80 15.52 -13.41
CA LYS A 48 0.40 16.11 -12.82
C LYS A 48 0.31 16.32 -11.30
N ASP A 49 -0.89 16.24 -10.72
CA ASP A 49 -1.13 16.53 -9.29
C ASP A 49 -1.31 15.24 -8.46
N LEU A 50 -0.55 14.19 -8.79
CA LEU A 50 -0.59 12.94 -8.05
C LEU A 50 -0.02 13.14 -6.65
N MET A 51 -0.74 12.65 -5.65
CA MET A 51 -0.23 12.53 -4.30
C MET A 51 0.29 11.12 -4.08
N ILE A 52 1.36 11.01 -3.30
CA ILE A 52 1.81 9.71 -2.82
C ILE A 52 1.44 9.51 -1.35
N ALA A 53 1.35 8.27 -0.93
CA ALA A 53 1.21 7.89 0.46
C ALA A 53 2.14 6.75 0.79
N ILE A 54 2.73 6.82 1.98
CA ILE A 54 3.60 5.77 2.50
C ILE A 54 3.02 5.26 3.82
N ASP A 55 3.00 3.94 3.97
CA ASP A 55 2.54 3.26 5.17
C ASP A 55 3.43 2.08 5.54
N PHE A 56 3.38 1.67 6.81
CA PHE A 56 3.94 0.42 7.27
C PHE A 56 2.83 -0.57 7.61
N THR A 57 2.94 -1.78 7.07
CA THR A 57 2.05 -2.90 7.42
C THR A 57 2.87 -4.07 7.95
N VAL A 58 2.26 -4.88 8.81
CA VAL A 58 2.90 -6.08 9.37
C VAL A 58 2.00 -7.28 9.11
N ILE A 59 2.53 -8.27 8.39
CA ILE A 59 1.83 -9.51 8.08
C ILE A 59 2.16 -10.53 9.17
N PRO A 60 1.16 -11.11 9.86
CA PRO A 60 1.41 -12.07 10.93
C PRO A 60 2.12 -13.33 10.39
N TYR A 61 3.07 -13.82 11.16
CA TYR A 61 3.87 -15.00 10.85
C TYR A 61 3.80 -16.02 12.01
N TYR A 62 3.58 -17.28 11.64
CA TYR A 62 3.29 -18.39 12.57
C TYR A 62 4.31 -19.54 12.46
N GLY A 63 5.46 -19.27 11.84
CA GLY A 63 6.58 -20.22 11.76
C GLY A 63 7.65 -19.94 12.81
N GLU A 64 8.85 -20.46 12.57
CA GLU A 64 10.00 -20.30 13.46
C GLU A 64 10.52 -18.86 13.53
N GLU A 65 11.04 -18.45 14.69
CA GLU A 65 11.64 -17.13 14.86
C GLU A 65 12.74 -16.88 13.81
N ASN A 66 12.78 -15.66 13.29
CA ASN A 66 13.74 -15.26 12.27
C ASN A 66 14.15 -13.79 12.49
N PRO A 67 15.44 -13.43 12.35
CA PRO A 67 15.92 -12.04 12.51
C PRO A 67 15.26 -11.01 11.60
N ALA A 68 14.60 -11.43 10.52
CA ALA A 68 13.86 -10.54 9.62
C ALA A 68 12.44 -10.20 10.11
N LEU A 69 11.98 -10.80 11.21
CA LEU A 69 10.64 -10.57 11.77
C LEU A 69 10.65 -9.40 12.76
N VAL A 70 9.58 -8.63 12.75
CA VAL A 70 9.34 -7.57 13.75
C VAL A 70 8.36 -8.06 14.80
N SER A 71 8.51 -7.53 16.01
CA SER A 71 7.51 -7.75 17.07
C SER A 71 6.37 -6.74 16.98
N ASP A 72 5.13 -7.22 16.98
CA ASP A 72 3.92 -6.39 17.06
C ASP A 72 2.83 -7.13 17.86
N SER A 73 2.50 -6.61 19.04
CA SER A 73 1.52 -7.20 19.96
C SER A 73 0.07 -7.11 19.49
N ARG A 74 -0.20 -6.38 18.40
CA ARG A 74 -1.54 -6.25 17.80
C ARG A 74 -1.84 -7.37 16.81
N LEU A 75 -0.86 -8.20 16.47
CA LEU A 75 -1.02 -9.28 15.52
C LEU A 75 -1.92 -10.40 16.09
N PRO A 76 -2.80 -10.99 15.26
CA PRO A 76 -3.70 -12.04 15.72
C PRO A 76 -2.95 -13.37 15.88
N GLY A 77 -2.92 -13.93 17.09
CA GLY A 77 -2.42 -15.28 17.37
C GLY A 77 -0.90 -15.46 17.30
N THR A 78 -0.14 -14.38 17.08
CA THR A 78 1.33 -14.34 17.10
C THR A 78 1.75 -12.93 17.51
N ASN A 79 2.99 -12.76 17.98
CA ASN A 79 3.62 -11.46 18.20
C ASN A 79 4.70 -11.14 17.16
N LEU A 80 4.90 -12.00 16.16
CA LEU A 80 5.92 -11.87 15.12
C LEU A 80 5.28 -11.71 13.74
N GLY A 81 5.86 -10.84 12.92
CA GLY A 81 5.39 -10.63 11.57
C GLY A 81 6.43 -10.07 10.62
N ILE A 82 6.13 -10.14 9.33
CA ILE A 82 6.93 -9.55 8.26
C ILE A 82 6.45 -8.13 8.03
N LYS A 83 7.32 -7.15 8.25
CA LYS A 83 6.99 -5.73 8.06
C LYS A 83 7.25 -5.32 6.62
N PHE A 84 6.35 -4.54 6.07
CA PHE A 84 6.48 -3.93 4.74
C PHE A 84 6.24 -2.43 4.79
N ALA A 85 7.02 -1.69 4.04
CA ALA A 85 6.68 -0.35 3.58
C ALA A 85 5.84 -0.48 2.30
N VAL A 86 4.79 0.33 2.20
CA VAL A 86 3.88 0.35 1.05
C VAL A 86 3.82 1.77 0.52
N LEU A 87 4.27 1.98 -0.72
CA LEU A 87 4.16 3.23 -1.46
C LEU A 87 2.93 3.14 -2.36
N SER A 88 2.03 4.10 -2.23
CA SER A 88 0.82 4.18 -3.05
C SER A 88 0.68 5.54 -3.72
N VAL A 89 0.16 5.55 -4.93
CA VAL A 89 -0.29 6.74 -5.66
C VAL A 89 -1.78 6.95 -5.36
N VAL A 90 -2.15 8.19 -5.08
CA VAL A 90 -3.46 8.56 -4.55
C VAL A 90 -4.06 9.65 -5.43
N GLU A 91 -5.26 9.38 -5.94
CA GLU A 91 -6.12 10.32 -6.64
C GLU A 91 -7.55 10.20 -6.05
N GLU A 92 -8.40 11.18 -6.31
CA GLU A 92 -9.80 11.09 -5.94
C GLU A 92 -10.45 9.81 -6.51
N GLY A 93 -10.96 8.94 -5.62
CA GLY A 93 -11.60 7.69 -6.02
C GLY A 93 -10.64 6.50 -6.18
N LYS A 94 -9.35 6.74 -6.39
CA LYS A 94 -8.39 5.70 -6.77
C LYS A 94 -7.17 5.71 -5.88
N THR A 95 -6.77 4.54 -5.43
CA THR A 95 -5.44 4.40 -4.85
C THR A 95 -4.80 3.17 -5.43
N PHE A 96 -3.58 3.32 -5.88
CA PHE A 96 -2.82 2.29 -6.54
C PHE A 96 -1.54 2.05 -5.76
N THR A 97 -1.18 0.79 -5.51
CA THR A 97 0.06 0.48 -4.79
C THR A 97 1.19 0.32 -5.78
N LEU A 98 2.11 1.28 -5.77
CA LEU A 98 3.19 1.34 -6.73
C LEU A 98 4.34 0.40 -6.34
N LYS A 99 4.75 0.41 -5.06
CA LYS A 99 5.86 -0.43 -4.57
C LYS A 99 5.61 -0.94 -3.17
N THR A 100 6.12 -2.14 -2.90
CA THR A 100 6.26 -2.67 -1.55
C THR A 100 7.69 -3.10 -1.28
N ARG A 101 8.19 -2.81 -0.08
CA ARG A 101 9.54 -3.18 0.37
C ARG A 101 9.47 -3.83 1.74
N GLN A 102 10.15 -4.96 1.94
CA GLN A 102 10.26 -5.57 3.27
C GLN A 102 11.18 -4.74 4.17
N VAL A 103 10.72 -4.43 5.39
CA VAL A 103 11.47 -3.68 6.40
C VAL A 103 12.03 -4.63 7.45
N TYR A 104 13.35 -4.69 7.56
CA TYR A 104 14.04 -5.52 8.54
C TYR A 104 14.18 -4.78 9.89
N PRO A 105 14.23 -5.49 11.03
CA PRO A 105 14.25 -4.86 12.36
C PRO A 105 15.41 -3.89 12.61
N ILE A 106 16.56 -4.10 11.98
CA ILE A 106 17.76 -3.26 12.13
C ILE A 106 17.72 -1.99 11.27
N GLU A 107 16.78 -1.91 10.32
CA GLU A 107 16.74 -0.81 9.36
C GLU A 107 16.14 0.45 9.97
N SER A 108 16.68 1.60 9.57
CA SER A 108 16.07 2.86 9.94
C SER A 108 14.85 3.10 9.08
N GLU A 109 13.68 3.29 9.70
CA GLU A 109 12.47 3.69 8.99
C GLU A 109 12.66 4.97 8.14
N VAL A 110 13.59 5.86 8.52
CA VAL A 110 13.95 7.06 7.74
C VAL A 110 14.68 6.68 6.45
N SER A 111 15.58 5.70 6.51
CA SER A 111 16.25 5.16 5.31
C SER A 111 15.24 4.49 4.38
N VAL A 112 14.29 3.75 4.96
CA VAL A 112 13.20 3.13 4.20
C VAL A 112 12.33 4.19 3.55
N LEU A 113 11.98 5.26 4.27
CA LEU A 113 11.23 6.38 3.70
C LEU A 113 12.00 7.01 2.52
N GLY A 114 13.29 7.28 2.69
CA GLY A 114 14.14 7.83 1.63
C GLY A 114 14.13 6.98 0.37
N GLU A 115 14.34 5.66 0.49
CA GLU A 115 14.30 4.74 -0.65
C GLU A 115 12.95 4.72 -1.37
N MET A 116 11.85 4.77 -0.61
CA MET A 116 10.50 4.82 -1.18
C MET A 116 10.23 6.16 -1.89
N LEU A 117 10.78 7.26 -1.38
CA LEU A 117 10.71 8.57 -2.03
C LEU A 117 11.58 8.63 -3.28
N ASP A 118 12.81 8.12 -3.24
CA ASP A 118 13.71 8.04 -4.40
C ASP A 118 13.04 7.29 -5.56
N TYR A 119 12.40 6.15 -5.25
CA TYR A 119 11.67 5.38 -6.26
C TYR A 119 10.46 6.14 -6.81
N ALA A 120 9.69 6.80 -5.94
CA ALA A 120 8.56 7.63 -6.37
C ALA A 120 9.02 8.77 -7.28
N GLU A 121 10.09 9.49 -6.90
CA GLU A 121 10.69 10.61 -7.64
C GLU A 121 11.30 10.17 -8.98
N SER A 122 11.71 8.90 -9.12
CA SER A 122 12.24 8.38 -10.40
C SER A 122 11.17 8.08 -11.45
N LEU A 123 9.94 7.81 -11.01
CA LEU A 123 8.82 7.43 -11.88
C LEU A 123 7.81 8.57 -12.04
N LEU A 124 7.71 9.40 -11.01
CA LEU A 124 6.73 10.46 -10.83
C LEU A 124 7.47 11.73 -10.38
N ASP A 125 6.80 12.88 -10.46
CA ASP A 125 7.28 14.14 -9.84
C ASP A 125 6.33 14.56 -8.70
N PRO A 126 6.24 13.78 -7.61
CA PRO A 126 5.24 14.04 -6.57
C PRO A 126 5.64 15.26 -5.73
N THR A 127 4.74 16.22 -5.62
CA THR A 127 4.98 17.42 -4.79
C THR A 127 4.62 17.22 -3.33
N LYS A 128 3.87 16.15 -2.99
CA LYS A 128 3.41 15.91 -1.63
C LYS A 128 3.18 14.43 -1.28
N VAL A 129 3.45 14.11 -0.01
CA VAL A 129 3.25 12.78 0.59
C VAL A 129 2.28 12.82 1.78
N LEU A 130 1.37 11.87 1.83
CA LEU A 130 0.47 11.62 2.95
C LEU A 130 1.11 10.55 3.86
N LEU A 131 1.24 10.83 5.16
CA LEU A 131 1.88 9.95 6.14
C LEU A 131 1.01 9.75 7.38
N ASP A 132 1.14 8.60 8.05
CA ASP A 132 0.43 8.37 9.31
C ASP A 132 1.14 9.00 10.54
N ARG A 133 0.55 8.79 11.72
CA ARG A 133 1.13 9.23 13.00
C ARG A 133 2.36 8.43 13.42
N GLY A 134 2.58 7.24 12.88
CA GLY A 134 3.78 6.43 13.07
C GLY A 134 5.03 7.17 12.58
N PHE A 135 4.95 7.83 11.42
CA PHE A 135 6.03 8.66 10.88
C PHE A 135 6.27 9.97 11.63
N TYR A 136 5.46 10.33 12.62
CA TYR A 136 5.62 11.58 13.38
C TYR A 136 6.92 11.53 14.21
N SER A 137 7.99 12.08 13.64
CA SER A 137 9.28 12.28 14.31
C SER A 137 10.09 13.37 13.61
N VAL A 138 11.00 13.99 14.36
CA VAL A 138 11.92 15.03 13.87
C VAL A 138 12.74 14.55 12.67
N LYS A 139 13.23 13.29 12.70
CA LYS A 139 14.05 12.76 11.60
C LYS A 139 13.26 12.63 10.29
N MET A 140 12.01 12.15 10.37
CA MET A 140 11.16 12.00 9.19
C MET A 140 10.82 13.36 8.59
N ILE A 141 10.51 14.35 9.44
CA ILE A 141 10.22 15.72 8.98
C ILE A 141 11.46 16.35 8.33
N LYS A 142 12.65 16.12 8.89
CA LYS A 142 13.92 16.57 8.30
C LYS A 142 14.14 15.99 6.92
N GLU A 143 13.97 14.67 6.77
CA GLU A 143 14.12 13.97 5.49
C GLU A 143 13.19 14.51 4.40
N LEU A 144 11.91 14.73 4.75
CA LEU A 144 10.92 15.30 3.83
C LEU A 144 11.29 16.73 3.42
N LYS A 145 11.69 17.56 4.37
CA LYS A 145 12.08 18.94 4.10
C LYS A 145 13.37 19.05 3.29
N SER A 146 14.36 18.19 3.52
CA SER A 146 15.60 18.21 2.72
C SER A 146 15.37 17.90 1.25
N ARG A 147 14.27 17.19 0.94
CA ARG A 147 13.82 16.89 -0.42
C ARG A 147 12.85 17.92 -0.99
N SER A 148 12.52 18.97 -0.24
CA SER A 148 11.45 19.91 -0.58
C SER A 148 10.09 19.22 -0.81
N MET A 149 9.88 18.05 -0.18
CA MET A 149 8.64 17.27 -0.27
C MET A 149 7.58 17.87 0.67
N GLY A 150 6.43 18.23 0.11
CA GLY A 150 5.26 18.59 0.89
C GLY A 150 4.74 17.40 1.70
N PHE A 151 4.26 17.59 2.93
CA PHE A 151 3.67 16.47 3.66
C PHE A 151 2.42 16.85 4.44
N ILE A 152 1.52 15.88 4.60
CA ILE A 152 0.37 15.98 5.51
C ILE A 152 0.37 14.73 6.38
N MET A 153 0.42 14.94 7.70
CA MET A 153 0.32 13.85 8.68
C MET A 153 -0.50 14.26 9.89
N PRO A 154 -1.24 13.36 10.56
CA PRO A 154 -1.94 13.73 11.77
C PRO A 154 -0.94 13.98 12.89
N ALA A 155 -1.24 14.93 13.77
CA ALA A 155 -0.37 15.26 14.87
C ALA A 155 -0.43 14.20 15.99
N LYS A 156 0.70 13.92 16.64
CA LYS A 156 0.69 13.21 17.93
C LYS A 156 -0.01 14.09 18.98
N LYS A 157 -0.86 13.47 19.81
CA LYS A 157 -1.62 14.16 20.87
C LYS A 157 -0.73 14.51 22.07
N THR A 158 0.31 15.32 21.85
CA THR A 158 1.18 15.88 22.89
C THR A 158 0.39 16.83 23.80
N ASN A 159 0.93 17.20 24.96
CA ASN A 159 0.25 18.14 25.86
C ASN A 159 0.01 19.50 25.19
N LEU A 160 0.94 19.96 24.35
CA LEU A 160 0.81 21.19 23.57
C LEU A 160 -0.30 21.09 22.53
N VAL A 161 -0.31 20.02 21.72
CA VAL A 161 -1.38 19.79 20.72
C VAL A 161 -2.74 19.66 21.40
N LYS A 162 -2.84 18.92 22.52
CA LYS A 162 -4.08 18.81 23.31
C LYS A 162 -4.55 20.18 23.82
N LYS A 163 -3.63 21.04 24.27
CA LYS A 163 -3.95 22.39 24.73
C LYS A 163 -4.44 23.27 23.57
N ALA A 164 -3.78 23.18 22.41
CA ALA A 164 -4.20 23.87 21.19
C ALA A 164 -5.61 23.44 20.76
N CYS A 165 -5.88 22.13 20.68
CA CYS A 165 -7.22 21.60 20.40
C CYS A 165 -8.27 22.11 21.41
N LYS A 166 -7.97 22.11 22.71
CA LYS A 166 -8.91 22.62 23.73
C LYS A 166 -9.23 24.11 23.56
N LYS A 167 -8.22 24.94 23.24
CA LYS A 167 -8.42 26.37 23.00
C LYS A 167 -9.22 26.61 21.71
N PHE A 168 -8.89 25.89 20.64
CA PHE A 168 -9.61 25.95 19.37
C PHE A 168 -11.09 25.60 19.56
N LYS A 169 -11.42 24.52 20.30
CA LYS A 169 -12.80 24.14 20.61
C LYS A 169 -13.60 25.23 21.34
N LYS A 170 -12.91 26.11 22.07
CA LYS A 170 -13.53 27.23 22.81
C LYS A 170 -13.57 28.54 22.01
N GLY A 171 -13.05 28.56 20.78
CA GLY A 171 -12.86 29.79 20.00
C GLY A 171 -11.72 30.68 20.51
N GLU A 172 -10.82 30.16 21.35
CA GLU A 172 -9.70 30.89 21.98
C GLU A 172 -8.38 30.77 21.19
N ALA A 173 -8.37 30.03 20.08
CA ALA A 173 -7.21 29.87 19.22
C ALA A 173 -7.64 29.76 17.75
N PRO A 174 -6.82 30.22 16.80
CA PRO A 174 -7.05 29.99 15.37
C PRO A 174 -6.97 28.50 15.03
N SER A 175 -7.49 28.14 13.87
CA SER A 175 -7.39 26.79 13.29
C SER A 175 -6.00 26.47 12.74
N GLU A 176 -5.12 27.46 12.66
CA GLU A 176 -3.77 27.36 12.12
C GLU A 176 -2.77 27.98 13.08
N LEU A 177 -1.71 27.24 13.39
CA LEU A 177 -0.74 27.61 14.41
C LEU A 177 0.66 27.21 13.94
N ASP A 178 1.66 28.03 14.24
CA ASP A 178 3.04 27.56 14.20
C ASP A 178 3.28 26.56 15.31
N TYR A 179 4.01 25.49 14.99
CA TYR A 179 4.24 24.40 15.93
C TYR A 179 5.63 23.80 15.75
N THR A 180 6.25 23.45 16.86
CA THR A 180 7.57 22.82 16.86
C THR A 180 7.43 21.37 17.28
N VAL A 181 7.87 20.46 16.42
CA VAL A 181 8.01 19.05 16.73
C VAL A 181 9.38 18.87 17.37
N SER A 182 9.41 18.60 18.67
CA SER A 182 10.64 18.31 19.41
C SER A 182 10.86 16.81 19.60
N GLY A 183 12.12 16.39 19.60
CA GLY A 183 12.53 15.02 19.86
C GLY A 183 13.99 14.93 20.30
N SER A 184 14.47 13.71 20.56
CA SER A 184 15.85 13.51 21.04
C SER A 184 16.94 13.96 20.08
N LYS A 185 16.61 14.17 18.79
CA LYS A 185 17.54 14.59 17.73
C LYS A 185 17.28 16.02 17.22
N GLY A 186 16.80 16.88 18.11
CA GLY A 186 16.54 18.29 17.84
C GLY A 186 15.06 18.58 17.62
N GLU A 187 14.79 19.66 16.89
CA GLU A 187 13.44 20.20 16.71
C GLU A 187 13.20 20.58 15.25
N GLU A 188 11.94 20.56 14.83
CA GLU A 188 11.52 20.99 13.50
C GLU A 188 10.25 21.84 13.56
N ASN A 189 10.28 23.00 12.90
CA ASN A 189 9.12 23.89 12.81
C ASN A 189 8.18 23.43 11.70
N VAL A 190 6.90 23.35 12.00
CA VAL A 190 5.82 22.92 11.10
C VAL A 190 4.59 23.77 11.38
N ARG A 191 3.61 23.71 10.48
CA ARG A 191 2.27 24.24 10.76
C ARG A 191 1.43 23.16 11.41
N LEU A 192 0.66 23.55 12.43
CA LEU A 192 -0.38 22.75 13.06
C LEU A 192 -1.74 23.24 12.58
N LEU A 193 -2.46 22.37 11.88
CA LEU A 193 -3.78 22.64 11.34
C LEU A 193 -4.82 21.87 12.16
N LEU A 194 -5.88 22.55 12.61
CA LEU A 194 -6.93 21.99 13.44
C LEU A 194 -8.24 21.99 12.63
N THR A 195 -8.77 20.80 12.36
CA THR A 195 -10.11 20.65 11.76
C THR A 195 -11.08 20.05 12.75
N GLU A 196 -12.33 20.48 12.68
CA GLU A 196 -13.44 19.80 13.33
C GLU A 196 -13.97 18.67 12.45
N LYS A 197 -14.40 17.58 13.08
CA LYS A 197 -15.05 16.47 12.39
C LYS A 197 -16.19 15.95 13.26
N GLU A 198 -17.36 15.83 12.65
CA GLU A 198 -18.51 15.21 13.29
C GLU A 198 -18.29 13.69 13.42
N THR A 199 -18.48 13.18 14.63
CA THR A 199 -18.39 11.75 14.94
C THR A 199 -19.65 11.29 15.67
N LYS A 200 -19.82 9.97 15.82
CA LYS A 200 -20.92 9.39 16.62
C LYS A 200 -20.93 9.88 18.08
N ASN A 201 -19.79 10.34 18.58
CA ASN A 201 -19.60 10.84 19.94
C ASN A 201 -19.59 12.38 20.01
N GLY A 202 -20.02 13.06 18.94
CA GLY A 202 -20.01 14.52 18.77
C GLY A 202 -18.79 15.03 18.00
N THR A 203 -18.58 16.35 18.04
CA THR A 203 -17.51 17.03 17.32
C THR A 203 -16.14 16.77 17.96
N GLU A 204 -15.26 16.08 17.23
CA GLU A 204 -13.86 15.87 17.57
C GLU A 204 -12.94 16.77 16.76
N ILE A 205 -11.82 17.17 17.35
CA ILE A 205 -10.79 17.94 16.67
C ILE A 205 -9.71 16.98 16.17
N HIS A 206 -9.43 17.06 14.87
CA HIS A 206 -8.38 16.33 14.20
C HIS A 206 -7.21 17.27 13.89
N PRO A 207 -6.09 17.17 14.63
CA PRO A 207 -4.91 17.96 14.35
C PRO A 207 -4.04 17.31 13.26
N PHE A 208 -3.54 18.11 12.34
CA PHE A 208 -2.54 17.75 11.33
C PHE A 208 -1.29 18.60 11.49
N ILE A 209 -0.13 18.05 11.12
CA ILE A 209 1.07 18.85 10.88
C ILE A 209 1.46 18.78 9.41
N THR A 210 2.00 19.90 8.91
CA THR A 210 2.42 20.05 7.52
C THR A 210 3.50 21.12 7.38
N ASN A 211 4.27 21.08 6.29
CA ASN A 211 5.13 22.17 5.80
C ASN A 211 4.49 22.95 4.64
N LEU A 212 3.29 22.59 4.20
CA LEU A 212 2.61 23.18 3.06
C LEU A 212 1.88 24.47 3.42
N ASP A 213 1.71 25.34 2.42
CA ASP A 213 0.81 26.47 2.54
C ASP A 213 -0.64 26.10 2.19
N ILE A 214 -1.33 25.41 3.10
CA ILE A 214 -2.71 24.93 2.89
C ILE A 214 -3.59 25.19 4.12
N THR A 215 -4.90 25.29 3.88
CA THR A 215 -5.91 25.43 4.92
C THR A 215 -6.16 24.11 5.66
N PRO A 216 -6.70 24.15 6.90
CA PRO A 216 -7.13 22.95 7.62
C PRO A 216 -8.16 22.10 6.86
N LYS A 217 -9.01 22.75 6.05
CA LYS A 217 -10.00 22.07 5.21
C LYS A 217 -9.32 21.28 4.10
N GLU A 218 -8.41 21.90 3.35
CA GLU A 218 -7.64 21.21 2.30
C GLU A 218 -6.78 20.08 2.88
N ALA A 219 -6.18 20.29 4.06
CA ALA A 219 -5.44 19.23 4.74
C ALA A 219 -6.35 18.04 5.08
N SER A 220 -7.56 18.31 5.59
CA SER A 220 -8.57 17.30 5.90
C SER A 220 -9.06 16.58 4.64
N GLU A 221 -9.31 17.30 3.54
CA GLU A 221 -9.77 16.74 2.26
C GLU A 221 -8.70 15.86 1.62
N ASN A 222 -7.47 16.37 1.46
CA ASN A 222 -6.33 15.58 0.95
C ASN A 222 -6.08 14.35 1.82
N TYR A 223 -6.12 14.49 3.15
CA TYR A 223 -5.92 13.36 4.05
C TYR A 223 -7.12 12.41 4.10
N SER A 224 -8.33 12.84 3.76
CA SER A 224 -9.50 11.96 3.63
C SER A 224 -9.30 10.92 2.54
N TRP A 225 -8.54 11.24 1.50
CA TRP A 225 -8.13 10.28 0.48
C TRP A 225 -7.17 9.23 1.07
N ARG A 226 -6.37 9.59 2.09
CA ARG A 226 -5.58 8.61 2.87
C ARG A 226 -6.45 7.66 3.70
N TRP A 227 -7.66 8.03 4.14
CA TRP A 227 -8.56 7.09 4.85
C TRP A 227 -8.96 5.90 3.95
N ARG A 228 -9.01 6.09 2.63
CA ARG A 228 -9.14 4.99 1.67
C ARG A 228 -7.90 4.08 1.64
N ILE A 229 -6.73 4.54 2.09
CA ILE A 229 -5.47 3.75 2.14
C ILE A 229 -5.39 2.85 3.37
N GLU A 230 -5.85 3.32 4.52
CA GLU A 230 -6.06 2.41 5.67
C GLU A 230 -7.12 1.34 5.32
N THR A 231 -8.06 1.70 4.44
CA THR A 231 -8.95 0.72 3.80
C THR A 231 -8.15 -0.20 2.88
N ASN A 232 -7.22 0.28 2.05
CA ASN A 232 -6.44 -0.54 1.11
C ASN A 232 -5.66 -1.69 1.75
N ILE A 233 -5.00 -1.48 2.89
CA ILE A 233 -4.34 -2.60 3.58
C ILE A 233 -5.37 -3.67 3.98
N ARG A 234 -6.58 -3.27 4.39
CA ARG A 234 -7.69 -4.20 4.64
C ARG A 234 -8.27 -4.78 3.35
N GLU A 235 -8.20 -4.06 2.23
CA GLU A 235 -8.60 -4.55 0.91
C GLU A 235 -7.61 -5.60 0.39
N PHE A 236 -6.31 -5.51 0.70
CA PHE A 236 -5.34 -6.56 0.37
C PHE A 236 -5.73 -7.89 0.99
N GLU A 237 -6.22 -7.89 2.24
CA GLU A 237 -6.73 -9.10 2.90
C GLU A 237 -7.88 -9.75 2.12
N LYS A 238 -8.64 -8.99 1.30
CA LYS A 238 -9.65 -9.60 0.43
C LYS A 238 -9.03 -10.42 -0.68
N PHE A 239 -7.81 -10.11 -1.13
CA PHE A 239 -7.11 -10.83 -2.20
C PHE A 239 -6.11 -11.86 -1.67
N LYS A 240 -5.81 -11.82 -0.37
CA LYS A 240 -4.84 -12.69 0.28
C LYS A 240 -5.20 -14.17 0.20
N PRO A 241 -4.32 -15.00 -0.38
CA PRO A 241 -4.47 -16.45 -0.33
C PRO A 241 -4.43 -16.97 1.12
N GLN A 242 -5.28 -17.93 1.43
CA GLN A 242 -5.18 -18.68 2.68
C GLN A 242 -4.07 -19.73 2.54
N THR A 243 -3.18 -19.81 3.54
CA THR A 243 -2.09 -20.78 3.53
C THR A 243 -1.74 -21.22 4.95
N THR A 244 -1.39 -22.49 5.10
CA THR A 244 -0.79 -23.08 6.31
C THR A 244 0.74 -23.10 6.24
N SER A 245 1.33 -22.74 5.10
CA SER A 245 2.78 -22.76 4.92
C SER A 245 3.49 -21.80 5.87
N GLN A 246 4.60 -22.25 6.43
CA GLN A 246 5.51 -21.46 7.26
C GLN A 246 6.68 -20.88 6.44
N SER A 247 6.72 -21.07 5.11
CA SER A 247 7.75 -20.42 4.29
C SER A 247 7.57 -18.91 4.28
N MET A 248 8.61 -18.18 4.70
CA MET A 248 8.61 -16.71 4.65
C MET A 248 8.57 -16.22 3.20
N GLU A 249 9.36 -16.81 2.30
CA GLU A 249 9.39 -16.50 0.86
C GLU A 249 7.98 -16.58 0.26
N LEU A 250 7.30 -17.71 0.49
CA LEU A 250 5.95 -17.90 -0.01
C LEU A 250 4.95 -16.88 0.55
N ARG A 251 5.10 -16.52 1.83
CA ARG A 251 4.25 -15.48 2.45
C ARG A 251 4.50 -14.09 1.88
N ARG A 252 5.75 -13.77 1.51
CA ARG A 252 6.09 -12.54 0.79
C ARG A 252 5.50 -12.55 -0.62
N LEU A 253 5.65 -13.65 -1.36
CA LEU A 253 5.02 -13.83 -2.67
C LEU A 253 3.49 -13.65 -2.61
N TYR A 254 2.81 -14.26 -1.62
CA TYR A 254 1.38 -14.08 -1.46
C TYR A 254 0.97 -12.64 -1.16
N PHE A 255 1.78 -11.89 -0.42
CA PHE A 255 1.55 -10.47 -0.23
C PHE A 255 1.67 -9.70 -1.55
N LEU A 256 2.72 -9.94 -2.32
CA LEU A 256 2.93 -9.31 -3.62
C LEU A 256 1.79 -9.64 -4.61
N PHE A 257 1.33 -10.89 -4.66
CA PHE A 257 0.16 -11.28 -5.45
C PHE A 257 -1.13 -10.57 -4.99
N SER A 258 -1.30 -10.39 -3.69
CA SER A 258 -2.47 -9.67 -3.14
C SER A 258 -2.48 -8.21 -3.59
N VAL A 259 -1.32 -7.56 -3.58
CA VAL A 259 -1.13 -6.20 -4.07
C VAL A 259 -1.42 -6.12 -5.57
N THR A 260 -0.95 -7.08 -6.34
CA THR A 260 -1.16 -7.15 -7.79
C THR A 260 -2.64 -7.29 -8.15
N LEU A 261 -3.34 -8.22 -7.50
CA LEU A 261 -4.78 -8.41 -7.70
C LEU A 261 -5.59 -7.19 -7.24
N TYR A 262 -5.16 -6.53 -6.17
CA TYR A 262 -5.74 -5.27 -5.75
C TYR A 262 -5.55 -4.19 -6.82
N ASN A 263 -4.35 -4.05 -7.37
CA ASN A 263 -4.04 -3.07 -8.41
C ASN A 263 -4.86 -3.29 -9.69
N LEU A 264 -4.98 -4.53 -10.15
CA LEU A 264 -5.87 -4.90 -11.25
C LEU A 264 -7.34 -4.59 -10.95
N TRP A 265 -7.77 -4.81 -9.71
CA TRP A 265 -9.12 -4.42 -9.29
C TRP A 265 -9.32 -2.91 -9.37
N ILE A 266 -8.34 -2.12 -8.92
CA ILE A 266 -8.40 -0.65 -9.05
C ILE A 266 -8.39 -0.21 -10.50
N LEU A 267 -7.61 -0.87 -11.37
CA LEU A 267 -7.60 -0.64 -12.81
C LEU A 267 -9.00 -0.83 -13.41
N THR A 268 -9.66 -1.95 -13.11
CA THR A 268 -11.02 -2.22 -13.60
C THR A 268 -12.09 -1.30 -13.00
N ARG A 269 -11.90 -0.86 -11.75
CA ARG A 269 -12.83 0.00 -11.02
C ARG A 269 -12.72 1.47 -11.43
N ASN A 270 -11.51 1.93 -11.74
CA ASN A 270 -11.17 3.29 -12.17
C ASN A 270 -11.92 4.40 -11.39
N GLY A 271 -11.99 4.28 -10.06
CA GLY A 271 -12.64 5.27 -9.18
C GLY A 271 -14.14 5.10 -8.94
N SER A 272 -14.79 4.18 -9.64
CA SER A 272 -16.23 3.88 -9.53
C SER A 272 -16.58 3.15 -8.22
N GLU A 273 -17.86 2.94 -7.89
CA GLU A 273 -18.23 2.03 -6.77
C GLU A 273 -18.00 0.56 -7.13
N HIS A 274 -18.25 0.21 -8.39
CA HIS A 274 -18.17 -1.14 -8.93
C HIS A 274 -17.02 -1.29 -9.95
N PRO A 275 -16.54 -2.52 -10.18
CA PRO A 275 -16.92 -3.75 -9.48
C PRO A 275 -16.43 -3.74 -8.03
N ARG A 276 -17.16 -4.41 -7.13
CA ARG A 276 -16.63 -4.75 -5.79
C ARG A 276 -15.62 -5.88 -5.93
N ALA A 277 -14.70 -6.03 -4.98
CA ALA A 277 -13.64 -7.06 -5.03
C ALA A 277 -14.17 -8.48 -5.34
N ARG A 278 -15.35 -8.87 -4.81
CA ARG A 278 -15.98 -10.16 -5.11
C ARG A 278 -16.41 -10.30 -6.58
N GLU A 279 -16.92 -9.22 -7.17
CA GLU A 279 -17.37 -9.20 -8.56
C GLU A 279 -16.17 -9.25 -9.50
N PHE A 280 -15.13 -8.46 -9.20
CA PHE A 280 -13.86 -8.50 -9.91
C PHE A 280 -13.24 -9.91 -9.91
N LYS A 281 -13.21 -10.60 -8.76
CA LYS A 281 -12.71 -11.98 -8.69
C LYS A 281 -13.48 -12.95 -9.59
N LYS A 282 -14.81 -12.86 -9.61
CA LYS A 282 -15.64 -13.69 -10.50
C LYS A 282 -15.36 -13.41 -11.97
N TRP A 283 -15.21 -12.14 -12.33
CA TRP A 283 -14.86 -11.73 -13.68
C TRP A 283 -13.46 -12.26 -14.07
N LEU A 284 -12.47 -12.09 -13.20
CA LEU A 284 -11.11 -12.60 -13.43
C LEU A 284 -11.09 -14.12 -13.59
N GLU A 285 -11.85 -14.86 -12.78
CA GLU A 285 -12.01 -16.32 -12.92
C GLU A 285 -12.57 -16.70 -14.30
N PHE A 286 -13.54 -15.94 -14.81
CA PHE A 286 -14.11 -16.16 -16.15
C PHE A 286 -13.10 -15.86 -17.26
N GLU A 287 -12.39 -14.74 -17.19
CA GLU A 287 -11.36 -14.37 -18.18
C GLU A 287 -10.23 -15.40 -18.24
N LEU A 288 -9.72 -15.83 -17.08
CA LEU A 288 -8.68 -16.86 -17.01
C LEU A 288 -9.16 -18.20 -17.57
N LEU A 289 -10.43 -18.56 -17.37
CA LEU A 289 -11.02 -19.75 -17.96
C LEU A 289 -11.13 -19.62 -19.49
N ALA A 290 -11.54 -18.46 -19.99
CA ALA A 290 -11.66 -18.19 -21.42
C ALA A 290 -10.29 -18.26 -22.11
N LEU A 291 -9.25 -17.64 -21.52
CA LEU A 291 -7.87 -17.70 -22.00
C LEU A 291 -7.38 -19.15 -22.07
N LYS A 292 -7.58 -19.94 -21.02
CA LYS A 292 -7.22 -21.36 -21.01
C LYS A 292 -7.91 -22.14 -22.16
N VAL A 293 -9.20 -21.92 -22.37
CA VAL A 293 -9.94 -22.58 -23.46
C VAL A 293 -9.43 -22.15 -24.83
N LEU A 294 -9.06 -20.87 -25.00
CA LEU A 294 -8.51 -20.35 -26.25
C LEU A 294 -7.11 -20.90 -26.54
N GLU A 295 -6.25 -21.02 -25.54
CA GLU A 295 -4.93 -21.67 -25.66
C GLU A 295 -5.09 -23.14 -26.07
N GLU A 296 -5.96 -23.89 -25.36
CA GLU A 296 -6.25 -25.28 -25.71
C GLU A 296 -6.84 -25.43 -27.12
N TYR A 297 -7.55 -24.42 -27.62
CA TYR A 297 -8.06 -24.42 -29.00
C TYR A 297 -6.93 -24.16 -30.00
N ARG A 298 -6.06 -23.17 -29.74
CA ARG A 298 -4.90 -22.86 -30.59
C ARG A 298 -3.96 -24.06 -30.75
N ASP A 299 -3.70 -24.80 -29.67
CA ASP A 299 -2.85 -25.99 -29.69
C ASP A 299 -3.46 -27.17 -30.46
N LYS A 300 -4.77 -27.14 -30.72
CA LYS A 300 -5.50 -28.20 -31.46
C LYS A 300 -5.70 -27.88 -32.95
N VAL A 301 -5.42 -26.66 -33.41
CA VAL A 301 -5.53 -26.32 -34.83
C VAL A 301 -4.27 -26.79 -35.56
N PRO A 302 -4.36 -27.76 -36.49
CA PRO A 302 -3.20 -28.17 -37.28
C PRO A 302 -2.73 -27.00 -38.15
N PRO A 303 -1.41 -26.89 -38.43
CA PRO A 303 -0.90 -25.82 -39.28
C PRO A 303 -1.59 -25.87 -40.65
N PRO A 304 -1.81 -24.71 -41.30
CA PRO A 304 -2.43 -24.68 -42.61
C PRO A 304 -1.64 -25.57 -43.58
N PRO A 305 -2.33 -26.31 -44.47
CA PRO A 305 -1.64 -27.18 -45.40
C PRO A 305 -0.66 -26.35 -46.23
N THR A 306 0.61 -26.73 -46.21
CA THR A 306 1.61 -26.23 -47.14
C THR A 306 1.16 -26.59 -48.54
N PHE A 307 0.69 -25.59 -49.29
CA PHE A 307 0.47 -25.72 -50.73
C PHE A 307 1.86 -25.86 -51.37
N ALA A 308 2.13 -27.06 -51.91
CA ALA A 308 3.31 -27.37 -52.72
C ALA A 308 3.18 -26.77 -54.12
#